data_AF-A0A344LSH5-F1
#
_entry.id   AF-A0A344LSH5-F1
#
_cell.length_a   1.000
_cell.length_b   1.000
_cell.length_c   1.000
_cell.angle_alpha   90.00
_cell.angle_beta   90.00
_cell.angle_gamma   90.00
#
_symmetry.space_group_name_H-M   'P 1'
#
loop_
_entity.id
_entity.type
_entity.pdbx_description
1 polymer ?
#
loop_
_entity_poly.entity_id
_entity_poly.type
_entity_poly.pdbx_seq_one_letter_code
_entity_poly.pdbx_strand_id
1 'polypeptide(L)'
;MFLRRLIGVLGLLCCSFGYSQDAKEILKKVGEQYGAAKPLQYKVTYNLFKDFDAKKVEETYAGVFYKNAQNDMYTKIGNTETLNTKNVNVRVSHPEKAIEINKPIPNYKGDLDIKALLEMCKIEKCTDLKSFWEITLKTNSFTGLPYSKIIVRVSKTYFIQKQVFFYNAPSNFSKDYRKPDSHYPRLEVTYSNFSRNPVSASVFNSQNYFTSSGGKIVLSQQLKKYEIVDQRNVANNN
;
A
#
# COMPACT_ATOMS: atom_id res chain seq x y z
N MET A 1 -30.34 -57.39 14.00
CA MET A 1 -30.43 -56.26 14.95
C MET A 1 -29.22 -55.32 14.79
N PHE A 2 -29.00 -54.81 13.57
CA PHE A 2 -27.75 -54.13 13.16
C PHE A 2 -28.02 -52.82 12.37
N LEU A 3 -29.14 -52.13 12.65
CA LEU A 3 -29.56 -50.96 11.87
C LEU A 3 -29.90 -49.72 12.72
N ARG A 4 -29.30 -49.58 13.91
CA ARG A 4 -29.61 -48.46 14.83
C ARG A 4 -28.40 -47.65 15.31
N ARG A 5 -27.21 -47.85 14.75
CA ARG A 5 -25.98 -47.12 15.18
C ARG A 5 -25.29 -46.32 14.07
N LEU A 6 -26.05 -45.73 13.14
CA LEU A 6 -25.47 -44.97 12.02
C LEU A 6 -26.05 -43.56 11.77
N ILE A 7 -26.71 -42.95 12.78
CA ILE A 7 -27.35 -41.62 12.62
C ILE A 7 -26.69 -40.54 13.51
N GLY A 8 -25.63 -40.88 14.25
CA GLY A 8 -25.02 -39.99 15.25
C GLY A 8 -23.75 -39.22 14.84
N VAL A 9 -23.43 -39.04 13.55
CA VAL A 9 -22.16 -38.37 13.13
C VAL A 9 -22.35 -37.35 11.99
N LEU A 10 -23.58 -36.98 11.61
CA LEU A 10 -23.83 -36.07 10.47
C LEU A 10 -24.40 -34.70 10.88
N GLY A 11 -23.87 -34.10 11.94
CA GLY A 11 -24.39 -32.85 12.51
C GLY A 11 -23.35 -31.83 12.96
N LEU A 12 -22.13 -31.87 12.41
CA LEU A 12 -21.01 -31.04 12.91
C LEU A 12 -20.07 -30.54 11.80
N LEU A 13 -20.62 -30.20 10.62
CA LEU A 13 -19.81 -29.84 9.44
C LEU A 13 -20.33 -28.64 8.62
N CYS A 14 -21.15 -27.74 9.19
CA CYS A 14 -21.76 -26.64 8.42
C CYS A 14 -21.59 -25.21 8.99
N CYS A 15 -20.56 -24.90 9.79
CA CYS A 15 -20.37 -23.53 10.30
C CYS A 15 -19.15 -22.76 9.72
N SER A 16 -18.47 -23.28 8.70
CA SER A 16 -17.19 -22.71 8.25
C SER A 16 -17.26 -21.80 7.01
N PHE A 17 -18.43 -21.62 6.37
CA PHE A 17 -18.48 -21.02 5.02
C PHE A 17 -18.94 -19.56 4.93
N GLY A 18 -19.32 -18.90 6.04
CA GLY A 18 -19.77 -17.50 6.02
C GLY A 18 -18.67 -16.44 5.93
N TYR A 19 -17.48 -16.71 6.47
CA TYR A 19 -16.49 -15.66 6.76
C TYR A 19 -15.78 -15.06 5.53
N SER A 20 -15.73 -15.79 4.39
CA SER A 20 -15.01 -15.33 3.20
C SER A 20 -15.80 -14.30 2.38
N GLN A 21 -17.13 -14.40 2.37
CA GLN A 21 -17.99 -13.45 1.65
C GLN A 21 -17.92 -12.07 2.30
N ASP A 22 -17.94 -12.01 3.63
CA ASP A 22 -17.86 -10.78 4.41
C ASP A 22 -16.54 -10.03 4.17
N ALA A 23 -15.39 -10.72 4.16
CA ALA A 23 -14.09 -10.09 3.92
C ALA A 23 -13.98 -9.42 2.54
N LYS A 24 -14.54 -10.05 1.50
CA LYS A 24 -14.56 -9.46 0.15
C LYS A 24 -15.41 -8.21 0.12
N GLU A 25 -16.57 -8.21 0.78
CA GLU A 25 -17.42 -7.02 0.88
C GLU A 25 -16.73 -5.89 1.66
N ILE A 26 -16.09 -6.21 2.79
CA ILE A 26 -15.33 -5.25 3.59
C ILE A 26 -14.23 -4.60 2.74
N LEU A 27 -13.43 -5.41 2.04
CA LEU A 27 -12.37 -4.90 1.16
C LEU A 27 -12.93 -4.09 -0.02
N LYS A 28 -14.08 -4.49 -0.58
CA LYS A 28 -14.78 -3.70 -1.60
C LYS A 28 -15.16 -2.31 -1.07
N LYS A 29 -15.77 -2.23 0.13
CA LYS A 29 -16.14 -0.95 0.76
C LYS A 29 -14.92 -0.11 1.13
N VAL A 30 -13.79 -0.74 1.49
CA VAL A 30 -12.50 -0.03 1.60
C VAL A 30 -12.13 0.59 0.25
N GLY A 31 -12.19 -0.17 -0.85
CA GLY A 31 -11.92 0.33 -2.19
C GLY A 31 -12.82 1.51 -2.58
N GLU A 32 -14.11 1.45 -2.24
CA GLU A 32 -15.06 2.55 -2.45
C GLU A 32 -14.70 3.77 -1.61
N GLN A 33 -14.33 3.57 -0.35
CA GLN A 33 -13.98 4.64 0.59
C GLN A 33 -12.73 5.42 0.16
N TYR A 34 -11.70 4.73 -0.35
CA TYR A 34 -10.49 5.37 -0.87
C TYR A 34 -10.68 5.88 -2.32
N GLY A 35 -11.55 5.23 -3.09
CA GLY A 35 -11.89 5.59 -4.47
C GLY A 35 -12.77 6.84 -4.60
N ALA A 36 -13.59 7.15 -3.59
CA ALA A 36 -14.49 8.30 -3.60
C ALA A 36 -13.79 9.61 -3.99
N ALA A 37 -14.40 10.38 -4.90
CA ALA A 37 -13.94 11.71 -5.34
C ALA A 37 -14.17 12.79 -4.26
N LYS A 38 -13.54 12.59 -3.10
CA LYS A 38 -13.59 13.46 -1.93
C LYS A 38 -12.17 13.61 -1.38
N PRO A 39 -11.85 14.74 -0.74
CA PRO A 39 -10.55 14.88 -0.11
C PRO A 39 -10.27 13.75 0.87
N LEU A 40 -9.00 13.36 0.98
CA LEU A 40 -8.55 12.39 1.96
C LEU A 40 -7.13 12.74 2.37
N GLN A 41 -6.89 12.80 3.67
CA GLN A 41 -5.56 12.86 4.21
C GLN A 41 -5.38 11.89 5.37
N TYR A 42 -4.18 11.36 5.52
CA TYR A 42 -3.76 10.56 6.67
C TYR A 42 -2.23 10.56 6.78
N LYS A 43 -1.75 10.22 7.98
CA LYS A 43 -0.34 9.94 8.24
C LYS A 43 -0.11 8.43 8.20
N VAL A 44 1.09 8.04 7.80
CA VAL A 44 1.52 6.65 7.71
C VAL A 44 2.83 6.47 8.49
N THR A 45 2.97 5.36 9.20
CA THR A 45 4.22 4.95 9.83
C THR A 45 4.55 3.53 9.38
N TYR A 46 5.76 3.36 8.87
CA TYR A 46 6.32 2.09 8.43
C TYR A 46 7.36 1.66 9.45
N ASN A 47 7.25 0.44 9.96
CA ASN A 47 8.23 -0.16 10.87
C ASN A 47 8.68 -1.49 10.29
N LEU A 48 9.97 -1.60 10.01
CA LEU A 48 10.61 -2.85 9.58
C LEU A 48 11.14 -3.58 10.80
N PHE A 49 10.87 -4.88 10.86
CA PHE A 49 11.39 -5.78 11.89
C PHE A 49 12.19 -6.87 11.18
N LYS A 50 13.35 -7.25 11.75
CA LYS A 50 14.22 -8.28 11.18
C LYS A 50 13.51 -9.62 11.02
N ASP A 51 12.73 -10.03 12.01
CA ASP A 51 12.00 -11.30 12.01
C ASP A 51 10.49 -11.12 12.14
N PHE A 52 9.76 -12.18 11.80
CA PHE A 52 8.30 -12.24 11.87
C PHE A 52 7.70 -11.97 13.25
N ASP A 53 8.44 -12.22 14.33
CA ASP A 53 7.99 -12.08 15.71
C ASP A 53 8.78 -11.04 16.52
N ALA A 54 9.93 -10.58 16.00
CA ALA A 54 10.83 -9.59 16.60
C ALA A 54 10.09 -8.35 17.12
N LYS A 55 10.40 -7.93 18.35
CA LYS A 55 9.75 -6.77 19.00
C LYS A 55 10.51 -5.46 18.78
N LYS A 56 11.79 -5.54 18.45
CA LYS A 56 12.63 -4.38 18.17
C LYS A 56 12.41 -3.93 16.72
N VAL A 57 12.08 -2.66 16.54
CA VAL A 57 12.05 -2.01 15.23
C VAL A 57 13.49 -1.84 14.74
N GLU A 58 13.76 -2.30 13.52
CA GLU A 58 15.05 -2.12 12.86
C GLU A 58 15.12 -0.77 12.15
N GLU A 59 14.07 -0.45 11.39
CA GLU A 59 13.95 0.82 10.66
C GLU A 59 12.54 1.38 10.77
N THR A 60 12.44 2.71 10.78
CA THR A 60 11.15 3.41 10.78
C THR A 60 11.12 4.53 9.76
N TYR A 61 10.01 4.65 9.06
CA TYR A 61 9.76 5.72 8.11
C TYR A 61 8.40 6.35 8.38
N ALA A 62 8.34 7.67 8.34
CA ALA A 62 7.09 8.41 8.37
C ALA A 62 6.63 8.72 6.94
N GLY A 63 5.34 8.83 6.76
CA GLY A 63 4.75 9.25 5.50
C GLY A 63 3.45 10.01 5.68
N VAL A 64 3.03 10.63 4.59
CA VAL A 64 1.75 11.32 4.46
C VAL A 64 1.12 10.98 3.12
N PHE A 65 -0.20 10.95 3.11
CA PHE A 65 -1.00 10.81 1.91
C PHE A 65 -2.01 11.95 1.86
N TYR A 66 -2.10 12.60 0.70
CA TYR A 66 -3.09 13.62 0.41
C TYR A 66 -3.78 13.34 -0.93
N LYS A 67 -5.09 13.54 -0.96
CA LYS A 67 -5.93 13.45 -2.14
C LYS A 67 -6.92 14.60 -2.14
N ASN A 68 -7.13 15.25 -3.28
CA ASN A 68 -8.16 16.28 -3.44
C ASN A 68 -9.45 15.73 -4.10
N ALA A 69 -10.46 16.57 -4.28
CA ALA A 69 -11.73 16.18 -4.90
C ALA A 69 -11.59 15.84 -6.39
N GLN A 70 -10.53 16.32 -7.05
CA GLN A 70 -10.19 16.06 -8.45
C GLN A 70 -9.42 14.74 -8.63
N ASN A 71 -9.17 14.00 -7.54
CA ASN A 71 -8.32 12.81 -7.47
C ASN A 71 -6.84 13.06 -7.79
N ASP A 72 -6.36 14.29 -7.70
CA ASP A 72 -4.91 14.52 -7.62
C ASP A 72 -4.41 13.99 -6.28
N MET A 73 -3.26 13.34 -6.30
CA MET A 73 -2.69 12.64 -5.16
C MET A 73 -1.26 13.07 -4.92
N TYR A 74 -0.91 13.25 -3.66
CA TYR A 74 0.45 13.43 -3.20
C TYR A 74 0.75 12.40 -2.12
N THR A 75 1.87 11.71 -2.25
CA THR A 75 2.38 10.81 -1.23
C THR A 75 3.83 11.17 -0.92
N LYS A 76 4.18 11.10 0.36
CA LYS A 76 5.57 11.15 0.80
C LYS A 76 5.81 9.99 1.73
N ILE A 77 6.86 9.21 1.46
CA ILE A 77 7.29 8.08 2.27
C ILE A 77 8.78 8.26 2.50
N GLY A 78 9.16 8.55 3.74
CA GLY A 78 10.53 8.92 4.08
C GLY A 78 11.01 10.10 3.24
N ASN A 79 12.04 9.85 2.42
CA ASN A 79 12.70 10.84 1.57
C ASN A 79 12.31 10.70 0.09
N THR A 80 11.19 10.06 -0.20
CA THR A 80 10.63 9.92 -1.55
C THR A 80 9.26 10.56 -1.61
N GLU A 81 9.02 11.36 -2.65
CA GLU A 81 7.76 12.05 -2.89
C GLU A 81 7.16 11.59 -4.22
N THR A 82 5.84 11.48 -4.30
CA THR A 82 5.13 11.20 -5.55
C THR A 82 3.93 12.12 -5.66
N LEU A 83 3.84 12.84 -6.78
CA LEU A 83 2.69 13.65 -7.15
C LEU A 83 2.06 13.03 -8.40
N ASN A 84 0.79 12.65 -8.33
CA ASN A 84 0.01 12.24 -9.50
C ASN A 84 -1.16 13.20 -9.68
N THR A 85 -1.13 13.97 -10.76
CA THR A 85 -2.22 14.87 -11.17
C THR A 85 -2.81 14.42 -12.50
N LYS A 86 -3.86 15.09 -12.95
CA LYS A 86 -4.39 14.94 -14.32
C LYS A 86 -3.36 15.19 -15.43
N ASN A 87 -2.29 15.95 -15.16
CA ASN A 87 -1.36 16.44 -16.18
C ASN A 87 0.02 15.78 -16.12
N VAL A 88 0.43 15.29 -14.94
CA VAL A 88 1.75 14.69 -14.75
C VAL A 88 1.77 13.70 -13.59
N ASN A 89 2.63 12.70 -13.70
CA ASN A 89 3.11 11.92 -12.57
C ASN A 89 4.58 12.27 -12.30
N VAL A 90 4.91 12.70 -11.09
CA VAL A 90 6.26 13.08 -10.68
C VAL A 90 6.66 12.22 -9.51
N ARG A 91 7.85 11.65 -9.56
CA ARG A 91 8.48 10.99 -8.42
C ARG A 91 9.82 11.65 -8.14
N VAL A 92 10.05 12.03 -6.89
CA VAL A 92 11.33 12.60 -6.45
C VAL A 92 11.93 11.68 -5.42
N SER A 93 13.18 11.30 -5.62
CA SER A 93 13.96 10.59 -4.62
C SER A 93 15.11 11.46 -4.15
N HIS A 94 15.02 11.94 -2.90
CA HIS A 94 16.05 12.81 -2.34
C HIS A 94 17.39 12.10 -2.07
N PRO A 95 17.45 10.82 -1.65
CA PRO A 95 18.71 10.11 -1.45
C PRO A 95 19.52 9.97 -2.75
N GLU A 96 18.85 9.59 -3.83
CA GLU A 96 19.43 9.41 -5.17
C GLU A 96 19.61 10.73 -5.92
N LYS A 97 19.03 11.82 -5.41
CA LYS A 97 18.96 13.13 -6.08
C LYS A 97 18.44 13.01 -7.50
N ALA A 98 17.34 12.29 -7.67
CA ALA A 98 16.70 12.06 -8.96
C ALA A 98 15.24 12.51 -8.94
N ILE A 99 14.78 13.02 -10.08
CA ILE A 99 13.37 13.31 -10.36
C ILE A 99 12.96 12.60 -11.64
N GLU A 100 11.92 11.78 -11.52
CA GLU A 100 11.28 11.09 -12.61
C GLU A 100 9.99 11.83 -12.99
N ILE A 101 9.83 12.10 -14.29
CA ILE A 101 8.67 12.80 -14.83
C ILE A 101 8.00 11.90 -15.85
N ASN A 102 6.77 11.52 -15.54
CA ASN A 102 5.96 10.55 -16.25
C ASN A 102 4.65 11.16 -16.75
N LYS A 103 4.00 10.47 -17.70
CA LYS A 103 2.59 10.73 -17.99
C LYS A 103 1.74 10.45 -16.73
N PRO A 104 0.60 11.15 -16.55
CA PRO A 104 -0.37 10.81 -15.51
C PRO A 104 -0.67 9.32 -15.49
N ILE A 105 -0.78 8.74 -14.30
CA ILE A 105 -1.32 7.39 -14.15
C ILE A 105 -2.85 7.51 -14.11
N PRO A 106 -3.58 7.04 -15.15
CA PRO A 106 -5.03 7.14 -15.18
C PRO A 106 -5.62 6.27 -14.07
N ASN A 107 -6.69 6.75 -13.43
CA ASN A 107 -7.37 6.03 -12.36
C ASN A 107 -6.45 5.58 -11.22
N TYR A 108 -5.33 6.28 -10.98
CA TYR A 108 -4.46 5.99 -9.85
C TYR A 108 -5.29 6.10 -8.55
N LYS A 109 -5.41 4.99 -7.82
CA LYS A 109 -6.15 4.91 -6.54
C LYS A 109 -5.21 5.03 -5.33
N GLY A 110 -3.99 5.50 -5.53
CA GLY A 110 -2.90 5.32 -4.58
C GLY A 110 -2.39 3.88 -4.60
N ASP A 111 -1.74 3.47 -3.51
CA ASP A 111 -1.16 2.12 -3.37
C ASP A 111 -2.19 1.01 -3.09
N LEU A 112 -3.50 1.34 -3.16
CA LEU A 112 -4.56 0.42 -2.78
C LEU A 112 -5.44 0.03 -3.98
N ASP A 113 -5.00 -1.00 -4.72
CA ASP A 113 -5.85 -1.72 -5.67
C ASP A 113 -6.35 -3.03 -5.05
N ILE A 114 -7.57 -2.99 -4.53
CA ILE A 114 -8.24 -4.15 -3.92
C ILE A 114 -8.44 -5.28 -4.91
N LYS A 115 -8.70 -4.98 -6.20
CA LYS A 115 -8.95 -6.02 -7.20
C LYS A 115 -7.67 -6.80 -7.46
N ALA A 116 -6.59 -6.10 -7.76
CA ALA A 116 -5.27 -6.71 -7.97
C ALA A 116 -4.83 -7.51 -6.73
N LEU A 117 -5.06 -6.97 -5.52
CA LEU A 117 -4.76 -7.67 -4.27
C LEU A 117 -5.52 -9.01 -4.16
N LEU A 118 -6.81 -9.02 -4.49
CA LEU A 118 -7.66 -10.23 -4.42
C LEU A 118 -7.38 -11.24 -5.56
N GLU A 119 -6.77 -10.81 -6.66
CA GLU A 119 -6.27 -11.71 -7.72
C GLU A 119 -4.98 -12.41 -7.26
N MET A 120 -4.11 -11.70 -6.54
CA MET A 120 -2.83 -12.23 -6.06
C MET A 120 -2.92 -12.96 -4.71
N CYS A 121 -3.98 -12.76 -3.94
CA CYS A 121 -4.12 -13.33 -2.59
C CYS A 121 -5.46 -14.05 -2.38
N LYS A 122 -5.44 -15.09 -1.56
CA LYS A 122 -6.63 -15.73 -0.99
C LYS A 122 -6.91 -15.19 0.39
N ILE A 123 -8.18 -14.97 0.71
CA ILE A 123 -8.61 -14.66 2.08
C ILE A 123 -8.55 -15.95 2.89
N GLU A 124 -7.68 -15.99 3.89
CA GLU A 124 -7.51 -17.13 4.79
C GLU A 124 -8.43 -17.02 6.02
N LYS A 125 -8.56 -15.80 6.57
CA LYS A 125 -9.36 -15.56 7.78
C LYS A 125 -9.92 -14.14 7.78
N CYS A 126 -11.13 -13.99 8.29
CA CYS A 126 -11.74 -12.71 8.65
C CYS A 126 -12.24 -12.81 10.08
N THR A 127 -11.91 -11.83 10.92
CA THR A 127 -12.39 -11.76 12.30
C THR A 127 -13.03 -10.41 12.54
N ASP A 128 -14.30 -10.43 12.91
CA ASP A 128 -15.01 -9.26 13.39
C ASP A 128 -14.64 -9.00 14.85
N LEU A 129 -13.97 -7.87 15.11
CA LEU A 129 -13.66 -7.39 16.45
C LEU A 129 -14.44 -6.10 16.70
N LYS A 130 -14.62 -5.76 17.98
CA LYS A 130 -15.45 -4.63 18.44
C LYS A 130 -15.19 -3.33 17.67
N SER A 131 -13.93 -2.99 17.39
CA SER A 131 -13.53 -1.73 16.77
C SER A 131 -13.06 -1.84 15.31
N PHE A 132 -12.77 -3.04 14.82
CA PHE A 132 -12.23 -3.27 13.48
C PHE A 132 -12.47 -4.70 13.01
N TRP A 133 -12.35 -4.94 11.72
CA TRP A 133 -12.18 -6.27 11.15
C TRP A 133 -10.69 -6.56 10.95
N GLU A 134 -10.26 -7.78 11.26
CA GLU A 134 -8.93 -8.27 10.94
C GLU A 134 -9.03 -9.32 9.83
N ILE A 135 -8.40 -9.06 8.69
CA ILE A 135 -8.43 -9.90 7.50
C ILE A 135 -7.02 -10.43 7.27
N THR A 136 -6.86 -11.75 7.28
CA THR A 136 -5.61 -12.43 6.92
C THR A 136 -5.70 -12.90 5.47
N LEU A 137 -4.75 -12.46 4.66
CA LEU A 137 -4.57 -12.80 3.27
C LEU A 137 -3.32 -13.67 3.13
N LYS A 138 -3.45 -14.77 2.40
CA LYS A 138 -2.35 -15.63 2.00
C LYS A 138 -2.07 -15.43 0.53
N THR A 139 -0.81 -15.17 0.20
CA THR A 139 -0.38 -14.96 -1.18
C THR A 139 -0.52 -16.25 -1.99
N ASN A 140 -1.01 -16.15 -3.23
CA ASN A 140 -1.06 -17.28 -4.15
C ASN A 140 0.36 -17.68 -4.59
N SER A 141 0.57 -18.97 -4.86
CA SER A 141 1.82 -19.45 -5.44
C SER A 141 2.10 -18.74 -6.77
N PHE A 142 3.38 -18.52 -7.07
CA PHE A 142 3.86 -17.93 -8.34
C PHE A 142 3.35 -16.50 -8.62
N THR A 143 2.95 -15.76 -7.58
CA THR A 143 2.75 -14.33 -7.72
C THR A 143 4.07 -13.61 -7.52
N GLY A 144 4.30 -12.50 -8.24
CA GLY A 144 5.47 -11.64 -8.04
C GLY A 144 5.47 -10.87 -6.73
N LEU A 145 4.55 -11.16 -5.79
CA LEU A 145 4.49 -10.49 -4.51
C LEU A 145 5.63 -10.98 -3.60
N PRO A 146 6.40 -10.08 -2.97
CA PRO A 146 7.49 -10.44 -2.08
C PRO A 146 7.01 -10.88 -0.68
N TYR A 147 5.71 -11.18 -0.54
CA TYR A 147 5.07 -11.44 0.74
C TYR A 147 4.40 -12.81 0.74
N SER A 148 4.53 -13.54 1.84
CA SER A 148 3.84 -14.83 2.04
C SER A 148 2.46 -14.66 2.68
N LYS A 149 2.30 -13.62 3.50
CA LYS A 149 1.08 -13.31 4.26
C LYS A 149 0.93 -11.81 4.44
N ILE A 150 -0.32 -11.35 4.42
CA ILE A 150 -0.69 -9.96 4.71
C ILE A 150 -1.82 -9.97 5.72
N ILE A 151 -1.68 -9.23 6.82
CA ILE A 151 -2.76 -9.00 7.78
C ILE A 151 -3.23 -7.56 7.64
N VAL A 152 -4.52 -7.34 7.42
CA VAL A 152 -5.12 -6.02 7.25
C VAL A 152 -6.13 -5.79 8.37
N ARG A 153 -5.99 -4.67 9.09
CA ARG A 153 -6.99 -4.18 10.05
C ARG A 153 -7.79 -3.06 9.44
N VAL A 154 -9.09 -3.25 9.36
CA VAL A 154 -10.04 -2.30 8.75
C VAL A 154 -11.00 -1.80 9.81
N SER A 155 -11.02 -0.49 10.06
CA SER A 155 -12.01 0.14 10.96
C SER A 155 -13.44 -0.13 10.50
N LYS A 156 -14.41 -0.02 11.42
CA LYS A 156 -15.84 -0.13 11.09
C LYS A 156 -16.35 0.92 10.08
N THR A 157 -15.57 1.98 9.86
CA THR A 157 -15.81 3.02 8.84
C THR A 157 -15.01 2.80 7.55
N TYR A 158 -14.49 1.59 7.33
CA TYR A 158 -13.80 1.16 6.10
C TYR A 158 -12.50 1.91 5.79
N PHE A 159 -11.82 2.44 6.80
CA PHE A 159 -10.42 2.89 6.69
C PHE A 159 -9.48 1.80 7.19
N ILE A 160 -8.38 1.59 6.46
CA ILE A 160 -7.31 0.69 6.88
C ILE A 160 -6.58 1.35 8.05
N GLN A 161 -6.49 0.67 9.19
CA GLN A 161 -5.78 1.16 10.38
C GLN A 161 -4.35 0.62 10.45
N LYS A 162 -4.16 -0.64 10.02
CA LYS A 162 -2.86 -1.31 10.04
C LYS A 162 -2.78 -2.35 8.92
N GLN A 163 -1.60 -2.51 8.34
CA GLN A 163 -1.21 -3.64 7.52
C GLN A 163 0.07 -4.26 8.07
N VAL A 164 0.18 -5.58 8.01
CA VAL A 164 1.40 -6.32 8.35
C VAL A 164 1.75 -7.24 7.20
N PHE A 165 2.89 -6.99 6.58
CA PHE A 165 3.41 -7.76 5.46
C PHE A 165 4.53 -8.68 5.96
N PHE A 166 4.40 -9.98 5.72
CA PHE A 166 5.42 -10.97 6.06
C PHE A 166 6.15 -11.35 4.77
N TYR A 167 7.45 -11.10 4.69
CA TYR A 167 8.21 -11.36 3.47
C TYR A 167 8.36 -12.86 3.21
N ASN A 168 8.34 -13.27 1.94
CA ASN A 168 8.53 -14.67 1.53
C ASN A 168 9.99 -15.04 1.24
N ALA A 169 10.88 -14.05 1.19
CA ALA A 169 12.31 -14.23 0.97
C ALA A 169 13.10 -13.56 2.10
N PRO A 170 14.27 -14.12 2.46
CA PRO A 170 15.09 -13.52 3.49
C PRO A 170 15.80 -12.27 2.97
N SER A 171 16.05 -11.31 3.86
CA SER A 171 16.85 -10.11 3.63
C SER A 171 18.14 -10.18 4.45
N ASN A 172 19.25 -9.70 3.89
CA ASN A 172 20.51 -9.59 4.61
C ASN A 172 20.60 -8.22 5.29
N PHE A 173 20.66 -8.22 6.62
CA PHE A 173 20.77 -7.01 7.45
C PHE A 173 22.23 -6.67 7.81
N SER A 174 23.19 -7.45 7.33
CA SER A 174 24.61 -7.20 7.58
C SER A 174 25.16 -6.14 6.63
N LYS A 175 25.99 -5.25 7.17
CA LYS A 175 26.81 -4.32 6.37
C LYS A 175 28.06 -4.99 5.80
N ASP A 176 28.42 -6.17 6.30
CA ASP A 176 29.57 -6.96 5.84
C ASP A 176 29.07 -8.16 5.02
N TYR A 177 29.37 -8.14 3.71
CA TYR A 177 28.98 -9.20 2.78
C TYR A 177 29.56 -10.58 3.15
N ARG A 178 30.68 -10.61 3.89
CA ARG A 178 31.32 -11.87 4.32
C ARG A 178 30.66 -12.49 5.55
N LYS A 179 29.74 -11.76 6.21
CA LYS A 179 29.04 -12.20 7.42
C LYS A 179 27.55 -11.95 7.26
N PRO A 180 26.83 -12.78 6.47
CA PRO A 180 25.42 -12.55 6.21
C PRO A 180 24.59 -12.65 7.50
N ASP A 181 23.69 -11.69 7.69
CA ASP A 181 22.71 -11.61 8.77
C ASP A 181 21.31 -11.78 8.14
N SER A 182 20.99 -13.02 7.77
CA SER A 182 19.85 -13.34 6.91
C SER A 182 18.60 -13.63 7.75
N HIS A 183 17.56 -12.82 7.56
CA HIS A 183 16.31 -12.91 8.31
C HIS A 183 15.08 -12.81 7.42
N TYR A 184 13.92 -13.27 7.89
CA TYR A 184 12.64 -13.09 7.22
C TYR A 184 11.88 -11.90 7.82
N PRO A 185 11.95 -10.71 7.20
CA PRO A 185 11.39 -9.52 7.82
C PRO A 185 9.87 -9.49 7.81
N ARG A 186 9.34 -8.66 8.70
CA ARG A 186 7.97 -8.13 8.56
C ARG A 186 8.00 -6.62 8.48
N LEU A 187 7.12 -6.08 7.63
CA LEU A 187 6.84 -4.66 7.55
C LEU A 187 5.47 -4.40 8.17
N GLU A 188 5.42 -3.55 9.19
CA GLU A 188 4.17 -3.04 9.73
C GLU A 188 3.92 -1.62 9.23
N VAL A 189 2.72 -1.39 8.70
CA VAL A 189 2.27 -0.08 8.23
C VAL A 189 1.06 0.34 9.05
N THR A 190 1.15 1.47 9.75
CA THR A 190 0.06 1.99 10.59
C THR A 190 -0.42 3.31 10.02
N TYR A 191 -1.73 3.48 9.97
CA TYR A 191 -2.39 4.66 9.42
C TYR A 191 -3.12 5.42 10.52
N SER A 192 -2.98 6.74 10.51
CA SER A 192 -3.55 7.60 11.55
C SER A 192 -4.00 8.95 11.01
N ASN A 193 -4.74 9.70 11.83
CA ASN A 193 -5.17 11.07 11.53
C ASN A 193 -5.94 11.20 10.21
N PHE A 194 -6.86 10.26 9.96
CA PHE A 194 -7.76 10.33 8.81
C PHE A 194 -8.61 11.59 8.85
N SER A 195 -8.62 12.33 7.75
CA SER A 195 -9.45 13.52 7.61
C SER A 195 -9.98 13.65 6.18
N ARG A 196 -11.23 14.11 6.06
CA ARG A 196 -11.87 14.51 4.80
C ARG A 196 -11.82 16.01 4.53
N ASN A 197 -11.14 16.76 5.40
CA ASN A 197 -10.89 18.18 5.16
C ASN A 197 -9.88 18.34 4.02
N PRO A 198 -10.10 19.32 3.12
CA PRO A 198 -9.16 19.60 2.05
C PRO A 198 -7.82 20.10 2.61
N VAL A 199 -6.72 19.73 1.95
CA VAL A 199 -5.41 20.34 2.15
C VAL A 199 -5.21 21.49 1.16
N SER A 200 -4.15 22.29 1.35
CA SER A 200 -3.81 23.38 0.44
C SER A 200 -3.64 22.88 -1.00
N ALA A 201 -4.27 23.57 -1.96
CA ALA A 201 -4.15 23.24 -3.38
C ALA A 201 -2.71 23.30 -3.90
N SER A 202 -1.86 24.11 -3.26
CA SER A 202 -0.44 24.23 -3.58
C SER A 202 0.32 22.90 -3.51
N VAL A 203 -0.09 21.96 -2.66
CA VAL A 203 0.52 20.63 -2.53
C VAL A 203 0.48 19.86 -3.84
N PHE A 204 -0.56 20.07 -4.65
CA PHE A 204 -0.76 19.38 -5.92
C PHE A 204 -0.19 20.14 -7.12
N ASN A 205 0.51 21.26 -6.90
CA ASN A 205 1.09 22.04 -7.99
C ASN A 205 2.41 21.41 -8.47
N SER A 206 2.46 20.96 -9.72
CA SER A 206 3.68 20.41 -10.32
C SER A 206 4.82 21.42 -10.43
N GLN A 207 4.52 22.73 -10.43
CA GLN A 207 5.52 23.80 -10.45
C GLN A 207 6.41 23.83 -9.20
N ASN A 208 6.00 23.18 -8.11
CA ASN A 208 6.86 22.98 -6.95
C ASN A 208 8.11 22.14 -7.29
N TYR A 209 8.02 21.33 -8.35
CA TYR A 209 9.07 20.41 -8.78
C TYR A 209 9.77 20.91 -10.05
N PHE A 210 9.00 21.28 -11.06
CA PHE A 210 9.55 21.71 -12.35
C PHE A 210 8.56 22.57 -13.14
N THR A 211 9.10 23.35 -14.08
CA THR A 211 8.34 24.01 -15.14
C THR A 211 8.79 23.49 -16.50
N SER A 212 7.94 23.65 -17.52
CA SER A 212 8.29 23.36 -18.91
C SER A 212 8.09 24.62 -19.74
N SER A 213 9.15 25.08 -20.40
CA SER A 213 9.11 26.23 -21.32
C SER A 213 9.92 25.87 -22.56
N GLY A 214 9.31 26.03 -23.75
CA GLY A 214 9.95 25.69 -25.02
C GLY A 214 10.44 24.24 -25.13
N GLY A 215 9.73 23.28 -24.52
CA GLY A 215 10.12 21.86 -24.51
C GLY A 215 11.23 21.49 -23.52
N LYS A 216 11.85 22.46 -22.84
CA LYS A 216 12.88 22.23 -21.82
C LYS A 216 12.25 22.13 -20.43
N ILE A 217 12.63 21.09 -19.68
CA ILE A 217 12.32 20.97 -18.25
C ILE A 217 13.31 21.82 -17.46
N VAL A 218 12.78 22.66 -16.57
CA VAL A 218 13.56 23.44 -15.61
C VAL A 218 13.10 23.07 -14.20
N LEU A 219 14.01 22.50 -13.41
CA LEU A 219 13.70 22.11 -12.04
C LEU A 219 13.57 23.33 -11.13
N SER A 220 12.75 23.20 -10.09
CA SER A 220 12.66 24.21 -9.04
C SER A 220 13.99 24.39 -8.32
N GLN A 221 14.17 25.52 -7.64
CA GLN A 221 15.45 25.85 -7.00
C GLN A 221 15.93 24.78 -6.02
N GLN A 222 15.00 24.11 -5.34
CA GLN A 222 15.30 23.04 -4.38
C GLN A 222 15.84 21.77 -5.04
N LEU A 223 15.45 21.53 -6.31
CA LEU A 223 15.81 20.34 -7.07
C LEU A 223 16.86 20.60 -8.15
N LYS A 224 17.44 21.80 -8.22
CA LYS A 224 18.36 22.22 -9.31
C LYS A 224 19.59 21.31 -9.55
N LYS A 225 19.97 20.49 -8.55
CA LYS A 225 21.09 19.55 -8.63
C LYS A 225 20.64 18.10 -8.86
N TYR A 226 19.36 17.88 -9.14
CA TYR A 226 18.79 16.56 -9.33
C TYR A 226 18.92 16.13 -10.78
N GLU A 227 19.15 14.85 -11.00
CA GLU A 227 19.08 14.24 -12.32
C GLU A 227 17.63 14.13 -12.78
N ILE A 228 17.38 14.48 -14.05
CA ILE A 228 16.05 14.42 -14.65
C ILE A 228 15.94 13.13 -15.47
N VAL A 229 14.94 12.33 -15.15
CA VAL A 229 14.51 11.17 -15.95
C VAL A 229 13.14 11.47 -16.53
N ASP A 230 13.08 11.92 -17.79
CA ASP A 230 11.81 12.24 -18.48
C ASP A 230 11.35 11.05 -19.33
N GLN A 231 10.27 10.41 -18.89
CA GLN A 231 9.67 9.24 -19.53
C GLN A 231 8.41 9.59 -20.33
N ARG A 232 8.06 10.89 -20.45
CA ARG A 232 6.82 11.29 -21.15
C ARG A 232 6.84 11.02 -22.65
N ASN A 233 8.01 10.90 -23.27
CA ASN A 233 8.18 10.71 -24.71
C ASN A 233 8.75 9.34 -25.09
N VAL A 234 8.98 8.45 -24.12
CA VAL A 234 9.38 7.08 -24.43
C VAL A 234 8.16 6.37 -24.99
N ALA A 235 8.25 5.93 -26.24
CA ALA A 235 7.22 5.09 -26.84
C ALA A 235 7.16 3.79 -26.02
N ASN A 236 6.05 3.58 -25.31
CA ASN A 236 5.77 2.31 -24.67
C ASN A 236 5.57 1.28 -25.79
N ASN A 237 6.64 0.60 -26.19
CA ASN A 237 6.57 -0.66 -26.90
C ASN A 237 6.15 -1.74 -25.90
N ASN A 238 4.86 -1.76 -25.53
CA ASN A 238 4.22 -2.88 -24.85
C ASN A 238 2.96 -3.24 -25.62
#